data_AF-A0A951DTY6-F1
#
_entry.id   AF-A0A951DTY6-F1
#
_cell.length_a   1.000
_cell.length_b   1.000
_cell.length_c   1.000
_cell.angle_alpha   90.00
_cell.angle_beta   90.00
_cell.angle_gamma   90.00
#
_symmetry.space_group_name_H-M   'P 1'
#
loop_
_entity.id
_entity.type
_entity.pdbx_description
1 polymer ?
#
loop_
_entity_poly.entity_id
_entity_poly.type
_entity_poly.pdbx_seq_one_letter_code
_entity_poly.pdbx_strand_id
1 'polypeptide(L)'
;MEPQEIELRVADNAASRTIATILRHDAKVTSYKLALIRAINDVVLSFPDAGSHNQPVAIPLRILAEYWVAYYWPFVDPRAPISQGPQPRRNSLVLNDMTFRPALSALRAGWEEITGGAARASDGFVLINDLRVVRRRAGYPAALRRAFSQAVTAVVHSIEQPIRYAGPVEWGVFPRPEAYATLLGQAVAIPGTSPSGRCVVVGRELWSGFLDLSLWVEALSIHEWSLFTESVAQPNGITIERGHVYILLTD
;
A
#
# COMPACT_ATOMS: atom_id res chain seq x y z
N MET A 1 -31.73 32.73 3.45
CA MET A 1 -31.04 31.50 3.01
C MET A 1 -29.57 31.83 3.03
N GLU A 2 -28.91 31.53 4.14
CA GLU A 2 -27.59 32.07 4.44
C GLU A 2 -26.50 31.32 3.66
N PRO A 3 -25.51 32.01 3.08
CA PRO A 3 -24.43 31.37 2.30
C PRO A 3 -23.37 30.62 3.12
N GLN A 4 -23.57 30.45 4.44
CA GLN A 4 -22.56 29.90 5.35
C GLN A 4 -22.64 28.37 5.54
N GLU A 5 -23.64 27.69 4.98
CA GLU A 5 -23.80 26.23 5.14
C GLU A 5 -22.97 25.37 4.17
N ILE A 6 -22.21 26.00 3.25
CA ILE A 6 -21.43 25.32 2.21
C ILE A 6 -19.92 25.30 2.52
N GLU A 7 -19.46 26.04 3.53
CA GLU A 7 -18.06 25.98 3.99
C GLU A 7 -17.82 24.76 4.90
N LEU A 8 -17.13 23.77 4.33
CA LEU A 8 -16.28 22.80 5.02
C LEU A 8 -16.95 21.80 5.99
N ARG A 9 -17.98 21.09 5.54
CA ARG A 9 -18.20 19.70 5.99
C ARG A 9 -17.19 18.76 5.32
N VAL A 10 -15.89 18.98 5.51
CA VAL A 10 -14.99 17.82 5.58
C VAL A 10 -15.43 17.13 6.85
N ALA A 11 -16.19 16.04 6.71
CA ALA A 11 -16.93 15.44 7.80
C ALA A 11 -16.02 15.29 9.03
N ASP A 12 -16.28 16.07 10.07
CA ASP A 12 -15.65 15.94 11.39
C ASP A 12 -16.24 14.70 12.11
N ASN A 13 -16.25 13.58 11.39
CA ASN A 13 -16.68 12.28 11.87
C ASN A 13 -15.44 11.53 12.40
N ALA A 14 -15.68 10.51 13.22
CA ALA A 14 -14.61 9.77 13.88
C ALA A 14 -13.63 9.15 12.87
N ALA A 15 -14.11 8.70 11.71
CA ALA A 15 -13.28 8.10 10.66
C ALA A 15 -12.27 9.09 10.07
N SER A 16 -12.69 10.32 9.75
CA SER A 16 -11.79 11.38 9.27
C SER A 16 -10.67 11.67 10.27
N ARG A 17 -11.01 11.76 11.56
CA ARG A 17 -10.01 11.95 12.63
C ARG A 17 -9.06 10.76 12.72
N THR A 18 -9.58 9.53 12.67
CA THR A 18 -8.75 8.31 12.67
C THR A 18 -7.77 8.27 11.51
N ILE A 19 -8.24 8.52 10.27
CA ILE A 19 -7.40 8.54 9.07
C ILE A 19 -6.34 9.63 9.19
N ALA A 20 -6.72 10.85 9.59
CA ALA A 20 -5.79 11.95 9.79
C ALA A 20 -4.75 11.67 10.88
N THR A 21 -5.15 11.03 11.99
CA THR A 21 -4.23 10.61 13.05
C THR A 21 -3.19 9.61 12.53
N ILE A 22 -3.60 8.63 11.73
CA ILE A 22 -2.67 7.64 11.15
C ILE A 22 -1.68 8.31 10.19
N LEU A 23 -2.14 9.29 9.40
CA LEU A 23 -1.31 9.97 8.42
C LEU A 23 -0.38 11.05 9.02
N ARG A 24 -0.81 11.78 10.06
CA ARG A 24 -0.08 12.97 10.58
C ARG A 24 0.52 12.84 11.98
N HIS A 25 -0.14 12.11 12.88
CA HIS A 25 0.15 12.18 14.32
C HIS A 25 0.78 10.91 14.87
N ASP A 26 1.10 9.96 14.00
CA ASP A 26 1.81 8.77 14.39
C ASP A 26 3.29 9.07 14.63
N ALA A 27 3.79 8.77 15.83
CA ALA A 27 5.16 9.07 16.25
C ALA A 27 6.25 8.43 15.36
N LYS A 28 5.89 7.48 14.48
CA LYS A 28 6.77 6.88 13.48
C LYS A 28 6.00 6.73 12.15
N VAL A 29 5.71 7.84 11.48
CA VAL A 29 5.30 7.77 10.07
C VAL A 29 6.43 7.13 9.28
N THR A 30 6.12 5.97 8.68
CA THR A 30 7.00 5.26 7.76
C THR A 30 6.29 5.17 6.42
N SER A 31 7.07 5.00 5.34
CA SER A 31 6.50 4.72 4.01
C SER A 31 5.46 3.59 4.04
N TYR A 32 5.62 2.60 4.94
CA TYR A 32 4.72 1.46 5.09
C TYR A 32 3.31 1.87 5.59
N LYS A 33 3.19 2.88 6.46
CA LYS A 33 1.87 3.38 6.90
C LYS A 33 1.16 4.11 5.78
N LEU A 34 1.90 4.93 5.03
CA LEU A 34 1.40 5.66 3.87
C LEU A 34 0.93 4.69 2.79
N ALA A 35 1.72 3.67 2.49
CA ALA A 35 1.36 2.60 1.56
C ALA A 35 0.14 1.79 2.02
N LEU A 36 -0.01 1.52 3.33
CA LEU A 36 -1.19 0.82 3.86
C LEU A 36 -2.47 1.64 3.63
N ILE A 37 -2.46 2.91 4.04
CA ILE A 37 -3.63 3.78 3.94
C ILE A 37 -3.99 4.05 2.47
N ARG A 38 -2.99 4.29 1.61
CA ARG A 38 -3.22 4.40 0.15
C ARG A 38 -3.79 3.12 -0.45
N ALA A 39 -3.26 1.95 -0.09
CA ALA A 39 -3.76 0.68 -0.62
C ALA A 39 -5.21 0.38 -0.17
N ILE A 40 -5.57 0.71 1.07
CA ILE A 40 -6.96 0.57 1.54
C ILE A 40 -7.86 1.53 0.74
N ASN A 41 -7.44 2.77 0.53
CA ASN A 41 -8.18 3.73 -0.28
C ASN A 41 -8.44 3.22 -1.70
N ASP A 42 -7.43 2.68 -2.37
CA ASP A 42 -7.56 2.15 -3.74
C ASP A 42 -8.47 0.91 -3.78
N VAL A 43 -8.46 0.07 -2.74
CA VAL A 43 -9.41 -1.04 -2.60
C VAL A 43 -10.83 -0.54 -2.41
N VAL A 44 -11.02 0.47 -1.55
CA VAL A 44 -12.33 1.08 -1.29
C VAL A 44 -12.92 1.66 -2.58
N LEU A 45 -12.12 2.40 -3.35
CA LEU A 45 -12.51 2.94 -4.65
C LEU A 45 -12.78 1.86 -5.71
N SER A 46 -12.10 0.71 -5.64
CA SER A 46 -12.34 -0.41 -6.54
C SER A 46 -13.65 -1.15 -6.25
N PHE A 47 -14.14 -1.08 -5.01
CA PHE A 47 -15.31 -1.84 -4.54
C PHE A 47 -16.23 -0.99 -3.65
N PRO A 48 -16.71 0.19 -4.10
CA PRO A 48 -17.40 1.15 -3.22
C PRO A 48 -18.61 0.54 -2.50
N ASP A 49 -19.31 -0.39 -3.15
CA ASP A 49 -20.52 -1.03 -2.62
C ASP A 49 -20.26 -2.19 -1.64
N ALA A 50 -19.00 -2.57 -1.39
CA ALA A 50 -18.68 -3.67 -0.48
C ALA A 50 -19.13 -3.38 0.98
N GLY A 51 -19.21 -2.09 1.35
CA GLY A 51 -19.69 -1.64 2.66
C GLY A 51 -21.20 -1.45 2.77
N SER A 52 -21.96 -1.67 1.69
CA SER A 52 -23.39 -1.32 1.60
C SER A 52 -24.31 -2.11 2.53
N HIS A 53 -23.83 -3.25 3.06
CA HIS A 53 -24.63 -4.16 3.91
C HIS A 53 -24.55 -3.87 5.42
N ASN A 54 -24.12 -2.66 5.81
CA ASN A 54 -23.92 -2.29 7.22
C ASN A 54 -22.96 -3.24 7.98
N GLN A 55 -22.12 -3.96 7.23
CA GLN A 55 -21.16 -4.94 7.73
C GLN A 55 -19.74 -4.42 7.50
N PRO A 56 -18.77 -4.79 8.35
CA PRO A 56 -17.36 -4.59 8.07
C PRO A 56 -16.94 -5.28 6.76
N VAL A 57 -15.89 -4.76 6.13
CA VAL A 57 -15.35 -5.31 4.88
C VAL A 57 -14.02 -6.01 5.15
N ALA A 58 -13.90 -7.26 4.74
CA ALA A 58 -12.67 -8.02 4.79
C ALA A 58 -11.86 -7.79 3.51
N ILE A 59 -10.66 -7.22 3.66
CA ILE A 59 -9.71 -6.98 2.57
C ILE A 59 -8.57 -8.02 2.65
N PRO A 60 -8.40 -8.89 1.65
CA PRO A 60 -7.26 -9.79 1.57
C PRO A 60 -5.93 -9.05 1.58
N LEU A 61 -5.01 -9.45 2.47
CA LEU A 61 -3.67 -8.86 2.53
C LEU A 61 -2.92 -8.97 1.21
N ARG A 62 -3.22 -10.01 0.41
CA ARG A 62 -2.67 -10.19 -0.93
C ARG A 62 -3.00 -9.02 -1.86
N ILE A 63 -4.22 -8.50 -1.82
CA ILE A 63 -4.66 -7.40 -2.69
C ILE A 63 -3.92 -6.11 -2.32
N LEU A 64 -3.79 -5.83 -1.01
CA LEU A 64 -2.98 -4.71 -0.52
C LEU A 64 -1.50 -4.85 -0.93
N ALA A 65 -0.96 -6.07 -0.85
CA ALA A 65 0.42 -6.35 -1.24
C ALA A 65 0.68 -6.14 -2.73
N GLU A 66 -0.29 -6.43 -3.58
CA GLU A 66 -0.17 -6.14 -5.02
C GLU A 66 -0.12 -4.64 -5.29
N TYR A 67 -0.90 -3.81 -4.58
CA TYR A 67 -0.77 -2.36 -4.67
C TYR A 67 0.60 -1.86 -4.21
N TRP A 68 1.12 -2.41 -3.11
CA TRP A 68 2.47 -2.10 -2.65
C TRP A 68 3.56 -2.47 -3.67
N VAL A 69 3.42 -3.59 -4.38
CA VAL A 69 4.34 -3.94 -5.48
C VAL A 69 4.38 -2.81 -6.52
N ALA A 70 3.23 -2.21 -6.84
CA ALA A 70 3.17 -1.07 -7.77
C ALA A 70 3.75 0.21 -7.15
N TYR A 71 3.35 0.60 -5.94
CA TYR A 71 3.82 1.84 -5.31
C TYR A 71 5.33 1.87 -5.07
N TYR A 72 5.92 0.73 -4.71
CA TYR A 72 7.35 0.62 -4.43
C TYR A 72 8.21 0.32 -5.66
N TRP A 73 7.58 0.05 -6.81
CA TRP A 73 8.25 -0.23 -8.07
C TRP A 73 9.34 0.78 -8.46
N PRO A 74 9.09 2.11 -8.44
CA PRO A 74 10.11 3.08 -8.83
C PRO A 74 11.32 3.08 -7.90
N PHE A 75 11.16 2.71 -6.63
CA PHE A 75 12.23 2.80 -5.62
C PHE A 75 13.21 1.63 -5.64
N VAL A 76 12.91 0.57 -6.41
CA VAL A 76 13.77 -0.61 -6.55
C VAL A 76 14.55 -0.65 -7.87
N ASP A 77 14.62 0.48 -8.58
CA ASP A 77 15.45 0.60 -9.77
C ASP A 77 16.91 0.24 -9.44
N PRO A 78 17.51 -0.77 -10.09
CA PRO A 78 18.91 -1.12 -9.82
C PRO A 78 19.89 -0.01 -10.23
N ARG A 79 19.51 0.87 -11.15
CA ARG A 79 20.33 1.98 -11.66
C ARG A 79 20.27 3.20 -10.73
N ALA A 80 19.15 3.40 -10.05
CA ALA A 80 18.90 4.52 -9.15
C ALA A 80 18.00 4.12 -7.97
N PRO A 81 18.47 3.24 -7.06
CA PRO A 81 17.64 2.78 -5.95
C PRO A 81 17.41 3.91 -4.95
N ILE A 82 16.15 4.06 -4.50
CA ILE A 82 15.77 5.07 -3.52
C ILE A 82 15.41 4.37 -2.21
N SER A 83 16.03 4.75 -1.11
CA SER A 83 15.74 4.25 0.23
C SER A 83 14.39 4.74 0.74
N GLN A 84 13.63 3.84 1.35
CA GLN A 84 12.27 4.03 1.89
C GLN A 84 12.21 3.78 3.40
N GLY A 85 13.37 3.81 4.05
CA GLY A 85 13.53 3.64 5.49
C GLY A 85 15.01 3.74 5.88
N PRO A 86 15.31 3.74 7.18
CA PRO A 86 16.69 3.65 7.65
C PRO A 86 17.31 2.33 7.20
N GLN A 87 18.63 2.32 6.95
CA GLN A 87 19.40 1.11 6.68
C GLN A 87 20.06 0.62 7.97
N PRO A 88 19.47 -0.34 8.70
CA PRO A 88 20.07 -0.81 9.94
C PRO A 88 21.36 -1.58 9.64
N ARG A 89 22.40 -1.30 10.44
CA ARG A 89 23.65 -2.07 10.43
C ARG A 89 23.58 -3.11 11.53
N ARG A 90 23.77 -4.39 11.19
CA ARG A 90 23.89 -5.48 12.16
C ARG A 90 25.15 -6.27 11.87
N ASN A 91 26.08 -6.36 12.82
CA ASN A 91 27.32 -7.14 12.70
C ASN A 91 28.08 -6.87 11.38
N SER A 92 28.27 -5.60 11.03
CA SER A 92 28.92 -5.14 9.78
C SER A 92 28.18 -5.43 8.47
N LEU A 93 26.98 -6.04 8.51
CA LEU A 93 26.08 -6.18 7.37
C LEU A 93 25.09 -5.00 7.33
N VAL A 94 25.02 -4.33 6.18
CA VAL A 94 23.98 -3.35 5.88
C VAL A 94 22.72 -4.13 5.48
N LEU A 95 21.66 -4.02 6.28
CA LEU A 95 20.37 -4.62 5.97
C LEU A 95 19.60 -3.71 5.00
N ASN A 96 18.69 -4.31 4.22
CA ASN A 96 17.79 -3.56 3.37
C ASN A 96 16.87 -2.66 4.21
N ASP A 97 16.65 -1.45 3.71
CA ASP A 97 15.67 -0.47 4.22
C ASP A 97 14.22 -0.97 4.09
N MET A 98 13.95 -1.79 3.06
CA MET A 98 12.70 -2.53 2.90
C MET A 98 12.96 -4.03 2.92
N THR A 99 12.26 -4.72 3.81
CA THR A 99 12.32 -6.18 3.98
C THR A 99 12.03 -6.96 2.68
N PHE A 100 11.18 -6.41 1.81
CA PHE A 100 10.81 -7.02 0.53
C PHE A 100 11.62 -6.53 -0.67
N ARG A 101 12.60 -5.61 -0.48
CA ARG A 101 13.42 -5.05 -1.59
C ARG A 101 14.02 -6.14 -2.48
N PRO A 102 14.67 -7.21 -1.97
CA PRO A 102 15.29 -8.21 -2.84
C PRO A 102 14.29 -8.92 -3.77
N ALA A 103 13.11 -9.28 -3.24
CA ALA A 103 12.08 -9.96 -4.02
C ALA A 103 11.47 -9.03 -5.07
N LEU A 104 11.26 -7.76 -4.73
CA LEU A 104 10.72 -6.76 -5.64
C LEU A 104 11.74 -6.37 -6.73
N SER A 105 13.03 -6.24 -6.40
CA SER A 105 14.09 -6.02 -7.39
C SER A 105 14.23 -7.20 -8.36
N ALA A 106 14.13 -8.44 -7.88
CA ALA A 106 14.15 -9.62 -8.74
C ALA A 106 12.94 -9.68 -9.68
N LEU A 107 11.75 -9.31 -9.19
CA LEU A 107 10.55 -9.17 -10.02
C LEU A 107 10.74 -8.09 -11.10
N ARG A 108 11.29 -6.93 -10.73
CA ARG A 108 11.55 -5.83 -11.67
C ARG A 108 12.54 -6.23 -12.76
N ALA A 109 13.65 -6.87 -12.41
CA ALA A 109 14.61 -7.37 -13.39
C ALA A 109 13.95 -8.31 -14.41
N GLY A 110 13.14 -9.28 -13.94
CA GLY A 110 12.43 -10.19 -14.83
C GLY A 110 11.37 -9.52 -15.71
N TRP A 111 10.77 -8.41 -15.26
CA TRP A 111 9.85 -7.62 -16.08
C TRP A 111 10.60 -6.83 -17.16
N GLU A 112 11.69 -6.16 -16.79
CA GLU A 112 12.52 -5.38 -17.72
C GLU A 112 13.12 -6.25 -18.85
N GLU A 113 13.48 -7.50 -18.55
CA GLU A 113 13.91 -8.47 -19.57
C GLU A 113 12.84 -8.72 -20.64
N ILE A 114 11.55 -8.69 -20.26
CA ILE A 114 10.42 -8.96 -21.16
C ILE A 114 10.04 -7.71 -21.94
N THR A 115 10.09 -6.53 -21.31
CA THR A 115 9.67 -5.26 -21.93
C THR A 115 10.79 -4.56 -22.71
N GLY A 116 12.01 -5.10 -22.72
CA GLY A 116 13.14 -4.53 -23.46
C GLY A 116 13.84 -3.39 -22.72
N GLY A 117 13.78 -3.36 -21.39
CA GLY A 117 14.60 -2.49 -20.53
C GLY A 117 14.16 -1.03 -20.39
N ALA A 118 13.08 -0.62 -21.05
CA ALA A 118 12.46 0.69 -20.90
C ALA A 118 11.50 0.71 -19.69
N ALA A 119 12.07 0.74 -18.49
CA ALA A 119 11.29 0.76 -17.26
C ALA A 119 10.67 2.14 -17.02
N ARG A 120 9.35 2.18 -16.79
CA ARG A 120 8.62 3.36 -16.30
C ARG A 120 8.24 3.18 -14.84
N ALA A 121 7.98 4.28 -14.15
CA ALA A 121 7.48 4.23 -12.77
C ALA A 121 6.14 3.47 -12.70
N SER A 122 5.23 3.73 -13.64
CA SER A 122 3.92 3.06 -13.77
C SER A 122 3.96 1.60 -14.18
N ASP A 123 5.10 1.03 -14.57
CA ASP A 123 5.17 -0.38 -14.98
C ASP A 123 4.73 -1.34 -13.87
N GLY A 124 4.89 -0.97 -12.61
CA GLY A 124 4.36 -1.72 -11.48
C GLY A 124 2.85 -1.92 -11.56
N PHE A 125 2.10 -0.88 -11.96
CA PHE A 125 0.64 -0.98 -12.17
C PHE A 125 0.27 -1.82 -13.40
N VAL A 126 1.02 -1.68 -14.49
CA VAL A 126 0.83 -2.49 -15.70
C VAL A 126 1.02 -3.98 -15.36
N LEU A 127 2.11 -4.31 -14.67
CA LEU A 127 2.45 -5.66 -14.26
C LEU A 127 1.36 -6.28 -13.38
N ILE A 128 0.85 -5.57 -12.36
CA ILE A 128 -0.18 -6.14 -11.48
C ILE A 128 -1.50 -6.36 -12.24
N ASN A 129 -1.88 -5.45 -13.13
CA ASN A 129 -3.09 -5.57 -13.92
C ASN A 129 -3.05 -6.79 -14.84
N ASP A 130 -1.89 -7.02 -15.46
CA ASP A 130 -1.68 -8.18 -16.31
C ASP A 130 -1.61 -9.50 -15.53
N LEU A 131 -0.91 -9.53 -14.40
CA LEU A 131 -0.74 -10.75 -13.62
C LEU A 131 -1.95 -11.10 -12.74
N ARG A 132 -2.87 -10.16 -12.49
CA ARG A 132 -4.18 -10.43 -11.86
C ARG A 132 -5.10 -11.22 -12.79
N VAL A 133 -5.05 -10.96 -14.09
CA VAL A 133 -5.91 -11.64 -15.07
C VAL A 133 -5.35 -13.00 -15.41
N VAL A 134 -6.02 -14.08 -14.98
CA VAL A 134 -5.56 -15.49 -15.14
C VAL A 134 -5.09 -15.80 -16.57
N ARG A 135 -5.85 -15.38 -17.58
CA ARG A 135 -5.53 -15.60 -19.00
C ARG A 135 -4.24 -14.89 -19.43
N ARG A 136 -4.06 -13.62 -19.04
CA ARG A 136 -2.84 -12.85 -19.37
C ARG A 136 -1.64 -13.40 -18.60
N ARG A 137 -1.82 -13.64 -17.30
CA ARG A 137 -0.82 -14.27 -16.42
C ARG A 137 -0.25 -15.56 -17.04
N ALA A 138 -1.09 -16.42 -17.61
CA ALA A 138 -0.66 -17.68 -18.23
C ALA A 138 0.31 -17.48 -19.42
N GLY A 139 0.26 -16.34 -20.11
CA GLY A 139 1.16 -15.99 -21.19
C GLY A 139 2.56 -15.57 -20.76
N TYR A 140 2.78 -15.29 -19.47
CA TYR A 140 4.07 -14.85 -18.95
C TYR A 140 4.97 -16.02 -18.52
N PRO A 141 6.31 -15.90 -18.65
CA PRO A 141 7.27 -16.91 -18.23
C PRO A 141 7.06 -17.37 -16.79
N ALA A 142 7.29 -18.66 -16.53
CA ALA A 142 7.14 -19.23 -15.19
C ALA A 142 8.06 -18.55 -14.16
N ALA A 143 9.25 -18.10 -14.58
CA ALA A 143 10.17 -17.35 -13.73
C ALA A 143 9.55 -16.03 -13.23
N LEU A 144 8.99 -15.21 -14.13
CA LEU A 144 8.30 -13.97 -13.76
C LEU A 144 7.12 -14.23 -12.83
N ARG A 145 6.29 -15.24 -13.14
CA ARG A 145 5.14 -15.62 -12.29
C ARG A 145 5.57 -16.04 -10.87
N ARG A 146 6.73 -16.71 -10.74
CA ARG A 146 7.30 -17.07 -9.43
C ARG A 146 7.84 -15.84 -8.70
N ALA A 147 8.59 -14.98 -9.39
CA ALA A 147 9.11 -13.73 -8.82
C ALA A 147 7.96 -12.84 -8.31
N PHE A 148 6.85 -12.75 -9.05
CA PHE A 148 5.67 -12.01 -8.63
C PHE A 148 5.05 -12.59 -7.36
N SER A 149 4.84 -13.92 -7.32
CA SER A 149 4.34 -14.58 -6.12
C SER A 149 5.27 -14.37 -4.91
N GLN A 150 6.59 -14.42 -5.11
CA GLN A 150 7.59 -14.19 -4.06
C GLN A 150 7.56 -12.74 -3.54
N ALA A 151 7.51 -11.75 -4.44
CA ALA A 151 7.40 -10.34 -4.07
C ALA A 151 6.11 -10.07 -3.29
N VAL A 152 4.96 -10.54 -3.78
CA VAL A 152 3.68 -10.40 -3.09
C VAL A 152 3.73 -11.06 -1.70
N THR A 153 4.28 -12.27 -1.57
CA THR A 153 4.43 -12.92 -0.25
C THR A 153 5.32 -12.12 0.69
N ALA A 154 6.47 -11.62 0.22
CA ALA A 154 7.37 -10.80 1.05
C ALA A 154 6.71 -9.50 1.53
N VAL A 155 5.89 -8.88 0.67
CA VAL A 155 5.12 -7.69 1.02
C VAL A 155 3.99 -8.01 2.01
N VAL A 156 3.25 -9.11 1.84
CA VAL A 156 2.22 -9.55 2.80
C VAL A 156 2.79 -9.66 4.22
N HIS A 157 3.99 -10.22 4.38
CA HIS A 157 4.65 -10.28 5.69
C HIS A 157 4.98 -8.90 6.27
N SER A 158 5.22 -7.91 5.42
CA SER A 158 5.60 -6.54 5.82
C SER A 158 4.40 -5.68 6.20
N ILE A 159 3.22 -5.96 5.62
CA ILE A 159 1.96 -5.24 5.88
C ILE A 159 1.43 -5.44 7.30
N GLU A 160 1.77 -6.54 7.99
CA GLU A 160 1.23 -6.81 9.33
C GLU A 160 1.65 -5.76 10.37
N GLN A 161 2.85 -5.18 10.23
CA GLN A 161 3.36 -4.15 11.14
C GLN A 161 2.58 -2.83 11.09
N PRO A 162 2.39 -2.18 9.93
CA PRO A 162 1.59 -0.96 9.87
C PRO A 162 0.11 -1.19 10.24
N ILE A 163 -0.43 -2.41 10.07
CA ILE A 163 -1.77 -2.75 10.58
C ILE A 163 -1.75 -2.79 12.12
N ARG A 164 -0.78 -3.51 12.72
CA ARG A 164 -0.62 -3.62 14.18
C ARG A 164 -0.50 -2.26 14.85
N TYR A 165 0.26 -1.36 14.26
CA TYR A 165 0.56 -0.05 14.84
C TYR A 165 -0.21 1.09 14.15
N ALA A 166 -1.36 0.78 13.53
CA ALA A 166 -2.28 1.81 13.07
C ALA A 166 -3.03 2.37 14.29
N GLY A 167 -2.58 3.54 14.77
CA GLY A 167 -3.18 4.24 15.90
C GLY A 167 -2.38 4.12 17.23
N PRO A 168 -2.93 4.67 18.33
CA PRO A 168 -2.20 4.84 19.58
C PRO A 168 -1.99 3.54 20.37
N VAL A 169 -2.78 2.50 20.10
CA VAL A 169 -2.69 1.18 20.73
C VAL A 169 -2.57 0.10 19.67
N GLU A 170 -1.91 -1.00 20.00
CA GLU A 170 -1.76 -2.11 19.06
C GLU A 170 -3.14 -2.67 18.66
N TRP A 171 -3.36 -2.82 17.36
CA TRP A 171 -4.62 -3.28 16.77
C TRP A 171 -5.82 -2.38 17.07
N GLY A 172 -5.59 -1.11 17.44
CA GLY A 172 -6.64 -0.19 17.85
C GLY A 172 -7.55 0.29 16.71
N VAL A 173 -6.99 0.46 15.51
CA VAL A 173 -7.77 0.86 14.32
C VAL A 173 -8.21 -0.36 13.51
N PHE A 174 -7.29 -1.28 13.27
CA PHE A 174 -7.54 -2.49 12.50
C PHE A 174 -7.34 -3.71 13.41
N PRO A 175 -8.30 -4.65 13.46
CA PRO A 175 -8.09 -5.91 14.16
C PRO A 175 -6.98 -6.72 13.49
N ARG A 176 -6.43 -7.68 14.24
CA ARG A 176 -5.39 -8.57 13.72
C ARG A 176 -5.88 -9.31 12.48
N PRO A 177 -5.08 -9.41 11.40
CA PRO A 177 -5.51 -10.12 10.21
C PRO A 177 -5.72 -11.62 10.45
N GLU A 178 -6.87 -12.13 10.02
CA GLU A 178 -7.29 -13.53 10.16
C GLU A 178 -7.67 -14.16 8.83
N ALA A 179 -7.72 -15.49 8.74
CA ALA A 179 -8.20 -16.17 7.55
C ALA A 179 -9.68 -15.84 7.31
N TYR A 180 -10.09 -15.57 6.07
CA TYR A 180 -11.48 -15.19 5.80
C TYR A 180 -12.51 -16.23 6.29
N ALA A 181 -12.15 -17.51 6.31
CA ALA A 181 -12.99 -18.57 6.87
C ALA A 181 -13.42 -18.32 8.33
N THR A 182 -12.63 -17.61 9.15
CA THR A 182 -13.00 -17.25 10.53
C THR A 182 -13.92 -16.03 10.60
N LEU A 183 -13.99 -15.25 9.52
CA LEU A 183 -14.77 -14.03 9.40
C LEU A 183 -16.12 -14.23 8.69
N LEU A 184 -16.44 -15.47 8.28
CA LEU A 184 -17.69 -15.79 7.61
C LEU A 184 -18.90 -15.38 8.46
N GLY A 185 -19.80 -14.58 7.88
CA GLY A 185 -20.96 -14.02 8.55
C GLY A 185 -20.68 -12.78 9.43
N GLN A 186 -19.41 -12.42 9.63
CA GLN A 186 -19.00 -11.24 10.41
C GLN A 186 -18.51 -10.08 9.54
N ALA A 187 -18.01 -10.38 8.34
CA ALA A 187 -17.55 -9.39 7.37
C ALA A 187 -17.86 -9.80 5.92
N VAL A 188 -18.12 -8.80 5.08
CA VAL A 188 -18.30 -8.97 3.63
C VAL A 188 -16.92 -9.08 2.98
N ALA A 189 -16.70 -10.10 2.18
CA ALA A 189 -15.49 -10.20 1.36
C ALA A 189 -15.60 -9.36 0.10
N ILE A 190 -14.51 -8.71 -0.29
CA ILE A 190 -14.37 -8.18 -1.64
C ILE A 190 -14.11 -9.30 -2.66
N PRO A 191 -14.40 -9.10 -3.96
CA PRO A 191 -14.08 -10.06 -5.02
C PRO A 191 -12.63 -10.53 -5.00
N GLY A 192 -12.41 -11.83 -5.22
CA GLY A 192 -11.08 -12.45 -5.19
C GLY A 192 -10.60 -12.90 -3.81
N THR A 193 -11.42 -12.77 -2.77
CA THR A 193 -11.13 -13.30 -1.43
C THR A 193 -11.20 -14.83 -1.41
N SER A 194 -10.13 -15.46 -0.91
CA SER A 194 -10.08 -16.91 -0.66
C SER A 194 -10.41 -17.22 0.81
N PRO A 195 -11.11 -18.32 1.13
CA PRO A 195 -11.39 -18.73 2.52
C PRO A 195 -10.12 -18.85 3.39
N SER A 196 -9.01 -19.32 2.83
CA SER A 196 -7.73 -19.45 3.56
C SER A 196 -6.90 -18.16 3.57
N GLY A 197 -7.29 -17.14 2.81
CA GLY A 197 -6.57 -15.89 2.70
C GLY A 197 -6.69 -15.05 3.97
N ARG A 198 -5.56 -14.56 4.50
CA ARG A 198 -5.56 -13.60 5.60
C ARG A 198 -6.13 -12.27 5.12
N CYS A 199 -7.06 -11.72 5.88
CA CYS A 199 -7.76 -10.47 5.61
C CYS A 199 -7.61 -9.51 6.79
N VAL A 200 -7.43 -8.23 6.50
CA VAL A 200 -7.68 -7.15 7.46
C VAL A 200 -9.14 -6.75 7.35
N VAL A 201 -9.80 -6.51 8.49
CA VAL A 201 -11.18 -6.04 8.51
C VAL A 201 -11.19 -4.52 8.66
N VAL A 202 -11.88 -3.83 7.76
CA VAL A 202 -12.13 -2.40 7.84
C VAL A 202 -13.57 -2.20 8.32
N GLY A 203 -13.71 -1.53 9.46
CA GLY A 203 -15.02 -1.20 10.02
C GLY A 203 -15.82 -0.29 9.09
N ARG A 204 -17.15 -0.40 9.14
CA ARG A 204 -18.06 0.34 8.24
C ARG A 204 -17.80 1.85 8.23
N GLU A 205 -17.69 2.47 9.41
CA GLU A 205 -17.47 3.92 9.49
C GLU A 205 -16.15 4.34 8.85
N LEU A 206 -15.11 3.53 9.04
CA LEU A 206 -13.81 3.77 8.42
C LEU A 206 -13.87 3.56 6.91
N TRP A 207 -14.59 2.54 6.42
CA TRP A 207 -14.84 2.32 5.00
C TRP A 207 -15.54 3.52 4.36
N SER A 208 -16.62 4.02 4.97
CA SER A 208 -17.30 5.25 4.52
C SER A 208 -16.38 6.46 4.57
N GLY A 209 -15.56 6.61 5.61
CA GLY A 209 -14.57 7.68 5.69
C GLY A 209 -13.55 7.64 4.55
N PHE A 210 -13.09 6.46 4.14
CA PHE A 210 -12.23 6.31 2.97
C PHE A 210 -12.95 6.71 1.67
N LEU A 211 -14.23 6.37 1.49
CA LEU A 211 -15.00 6.83 0.32
C LEU A 211 -15.12 8.35 0.29
N ASP A 212 -15.56 8.94 1.39
CA ASP A 212 -15.83 10.38 1.52
C ASP A 212 -14.56 11.21 1.35
N LEU A 213 -13.42 10.70 1.82
CA LEU A 213 -12.14 11.41 1.82
C LEU A 213 -11.16 10.91 0.76
N SER A 214 -11.60 10.07 -0.18
CA SER A 214 -10.71 9.29 -1.04
C SER A 214 -9.63 10.11 -1.77
N LEU A 215 -10.03 11.23 -2.38
CA LEU A 215 -9.11 12.15 -3.05
C LEU A 215 -8.11 12.80 -2.09
N TRP A 216 -8.55 13.13 -0.88
CA TRP A 216 -7.69 13.71 0.15
C TRP A 216 -6.71 12.68 0.70
N VAL A 217 -7.17 11.44 0.92
CA VAL A 217 -6.33 10.33 1.38
C VAL A 217 -5.23 10.04 0.38
N GLU A 218 -5.57 9.98 -0.91
CA GLU A 218 -4.57 9.76 -1.96
C GLU A 218 -3.54 10.90 -1.99
N ALA A 219 -4.01 12.15 -2.10
CA ALA A 219 -3.14 13.32 -2.18
C ALA A 219 -2.22 13.45 -0.97
N LEU A 220 -2.76 13.27 0.24
CA LEU A 220 -1.97 13.34 1.47
C LEU A 220 -0.99 12.17 1.56
N SER A 221 -1.39 10.96 1.18
CA SER A 221 -0.48 9.80 1.19
C SER A 221 0.72 10.03 0.27
N ILE A 222 0.51 10.57 -0.94
CA ILE A 222 1.61 10.92 -1.87
C ILE A 222 2.48 12.04 -1.29
N HIS A 223 1.85 13.08 -0.74
CA HIS A 223 2.56 14.23 -0.19
C HIS A 223 3.47 13.83 0.97
N GLU A 224 2.91 13.17 1.98
CA GLU A 224 3.67 12.71 3.16
C GLU A 224 4.74 11.69 2.77
N TRP A 225 4.50 10.88 1.73
CA TRP A 225 5.51 9.93 1.27
C TRP A 225 6.67 10.65 0.62
N SER A 226 6.39 11.67 -0.19
CA SER A 226 7.41 12.51 -0.79
C SER A 226 8.27 13.24 0.26
N LEU A 227 7.63 13.77 1.31
CA LEU A 227 8.33 14.38 2.46
C LEU A 227 9.18 13.36 3.22
N PHE A 228 8.61 12.19 3.50
CA PHE A 228 9.29 11.12 4.20
C PHE A 228 10.54 10.68 3.43
N THR A 229 10.43 10.39 2.13
CA THR A 229 11.57 9.95 1.31
C THR A 229 12.67 11.01 1.24
N GLU A 230 12.33 12.29 1.16
CA GLU A 230 13.30 13.40 1.20
C GLU A 230 14.10 13.42 2.52
N SER A 231 13.45 13.09 3.65
CA SER A 231 14.10 12.99 4.95
C SER A 231 14.94 11.73 5.17
N VAL A 232 14.77 10.71 4.33
CA VAL A 232 15.51 9.44 4.45
C VAL A 232 16.91 9.59 3.87
N ALA A 233 17.92 9.25 4.66
CA ALA A 233 19.30 9.21 4.20
C ALA A 233 19.50 8.17 3.09
N GLN A 234 20.07 8.61 1.97
CA GLN A 234 20.27 7.75 0.81
C GLN A 234 21.69 7.16 0.76
N PRO A 235 21.87 6.02 0.08
CA PRO A 235 23.20 5.53 -0.25
C PRO A 235 23.97 6.62 -1.02
N ASN A 236 25.21 6.88 -0.61
CA ASN A 236 26.10 7.89 -1.20
C ASN A 236 25.78 9.36 -0.85
N GLY A 237 24.84 9.62 0.07
CA GLY A 237 24.56 10.97 0.57
C GLY A 237 23.83 11.89 -0.42
N ILE A 238 23.24 11.31 -1.47
CA ILE A 238 22.40 12.05 -2.42
C ILE A 238 21.09 12.44 -1.72
N THR A 239 20.66 13.67 -1.89
CA THR A 239 19.32 14.10 -1.46
C THR A 239 18.33 13.83 -2.59
N ILE A 240 17.21 13.17 -2.29
CA ILE A 240 16.10 13.00 -3.22
C ILE A 240 15.08 14.08 -2.92
N GLU A 241 14.85 14.97 -3.87
CA GLU A 241 13.85 16.04 -3.73
C GLU A 241 12.43 15.45 -3.73
N ARG A 242 11.57 15.97 -2.85
CA ARG A 242 10.14 15.56 -2.78
C ARG A 242 9.41 15.63 -4.12
N GLY A 243 9.75 16.61 -4.98
CA GLY A 243 9.13 16.77 -6.29
C GLY A 243 9.42 15.59 -7.23
N HIS A 244 10.62 15.02 -7.14
CA HIS A 244 10.98 13.82 -7.90
C HIS A 244 10.16 12.61 -7.43
N VAL A 245 10.01 12.44 -6.11
CA VAL A 245 9.20 11.34 -5.53
C VAL A 245 7.74 11.47 -5.91
N TYR A 246 7.20 12.70 -5.90
CA TYR A 246 5.83 12.98 -6.32
C TYR A 246 5.58 12.50 -7.76
N ILE A 247 6.49 12.83 -8.69
CA ILE A 247 6.41 12.37 -10.09
C ILE A 247 6.42 10.83 -10.13
N LEU A 248 7.38 10.19 -9.46
CA LEU A 248 7.46 8.72 -9.44
C LEU A 248 6.20 8.02 -8.88
N LEU A 249 5.45 8.67 -7.99
CA LEU A 249 4.24 8.12 -7.37
C LEU A 249 2.94 8.48 -8.12
N THR A 250 3.03 9.27 -9.20
CA THR A 250 1.89 9.76 -9.99
C THR A 250 2.00 9.50 -11.50
N ASP A 251 3.19 9.15 -12.01
CA ASP A 251 3.48 8.76 -13.40
C ASP A 251 3.20 7.28 -13.71
#